data_AF-A0A9E3ZSV5-F1
#
_entry.id   AF-A0A9E3ZSV5-F1
#
_cell.length_a   1.000
_cell.length_b   1.000
_cell.length_c   1.000
_cell.angle_alpha   90.00
_cell.angle_beta   90.00
_cell.angle_gamma   90.00
#
_symmetry.space_group_name_H-M   'P 1'
#
loop_
_entity.id
_entity.type
_entity.pdbx_description
1 polymer ?
#
loop_
_entity_poly.entity_id
_entity_poly.type
_entity_poly.pdbx_seq_one_letter_code
_entity_poly.pdbx_strand_id
1 'polypeptide(L)' 'MTFYNNKLEYRVTLDTELNLFIVFDKHDENHFATGRTIEQAVQELAKTA' A
#
# COMPACT_ATOMS: atom_id res chain seq x y z
N MET A 1 -8.31 11.66 10.13
CA MET A 1 -9.20 10.48 10.11
C MET A 1 -8.35 9.24 9.93
N THR A 2 -8.34 8.35 10.92
CA THR A 2 -7.62 7.08 10.86
C THR A 2 -8.64 6.01 10.46
N PHE A 3 -8.50 5.43 9.27
CA PHE A 3 -9.40 4.39 8.78
C PHE A 3 -8.97 3.05 9.39
N TYR A 4 -9.73 2.55 10.37
CA TYR A 4 -9.53 1.22 10.94
C TYR A 4 -10.21 0.17 10.05
N ASN A 5 -9.49 -0.30 9.03
CA ASN A 5 -9.78 -1.60 8.42
C ASN A 5 -8.93 -2.64 9.16
N ASN A 6 -9.54 -3.36 10.09
CA ASN A 6 -8.91 -4.15 11.15
C ASN A 6 -8.06 -5.34 10.63
N LYS A 7 -6.83 -5.07 10.14
CA LYS A 7 -5.61 -5.90 10.27
C LYS A 7 -4.44 -5.58 9.31
N LEU A 8 -4.57 -4.62 8.41
CA LEU A 8 -3.48 -4.25 7.49
C LEU A 8 -3.01 -2.84 7.82
N GLU A 9 -1.96 -2.75 8.64
CA GLU A 9 -1.24 -1.50 8.85
C GLU A 9 -0.25 -1.34 7.71
N TYR A 10 -0.46 -0.32 6.86
CA TYR A 10 0.40 -0.06 5.72
C TYR A 10 0.73 1.43 5.59
N ARG A 11 1.90 1.73 5.05
CA ARG A 11 2.34 3.08 4.75
C ARG A 11 2.14 3.35 3.28
N VAL A 12 1.50 4.47 2.95
CA VAL A 12 1.30 4.88 1.56
C VAL A 12 2.22 6.04 1.24
N THR A 13 2.93 5.95 0.12
CA THR A 13 3.74 7.02 -0.46
C THR A 13 3.25 7.27 -1.87
N LEU A 14 3.16 8.54 -2.26
CA LEU A 14 2.89 8.92 -3.65
C LEU A 14 4.22 9.15 -4.35
N ASP A 15 4.48 8.37 -5.39
CA ASP A 15 5.56 8.63 -6.32
C ASP A 15 5.09 9.67 -7.33
N THR A 16 5.64 10.88 -7.26
CA THR A 16 5.23 11.99 -8.12
C THR A 16 5.85 11.94 -9.52
N GLU A 17 6.87 11.09 -9.72
CA GLU A 17 7.48 10.89 -11.04
C GLU A 17 6.61 9.97 -11.89
N LEU A 18 6.13 8.88 -11.29
CA LEU A 18 5.29 7.88 -11.96
C LEU A 18 3.78 8.10 -11.74
N ASN A 19 3.40 9.00 -10.82
CA ASN A 19 2.03 9.21 -10.37
C ASN A 19 1.38 7.91 -9.86
N LEU A 20 2.15 7.13 -9.10
CA LEU A 20 1.72 5.85 -8.54
C LEU A 20 1.70 5.91 -7.02
N PHE A 21 0.74 5.22 -6.43
CA PHE A 21 0.70 5.00 -4.99
C PHE A 21 1.49 3.74 -4.67
N ILE A 22 2.49 3.89 -3.82
CA ILE A 22 3.30 2.80 -3.28
C ILE A 22 2.81 2.52 -1.87
N VAL A 23 2.39 1.29 -1.61
CA VAL A 23 1.89 0.83 -0.33
C VAL A 23 2.89 -0.17 0.24
N PHE A 24 3.44 0.13 1.40
CA PHE A 24 4.38 -0.71 2.13
C PHE A 24 3.67 -1.37 3.30
N ASP A 25 3.87 -2.67 3.48
CA ASP A 25 3.45 -3.35 4.69
C ASP A 25 4.26 -2.85 5.90
N LYS A 26 3.62 -2.70 7.06
CA LYS A 26 4.30 -2.22 8.27
C LYS A 26 5.12 -3.31 8.96
N HIS A 27 4.76 -4.57 8.78
CA HIS A 27 5.46 -5.70 9.39
C HIS A 27 6.65 -6.17 8.55
N ASP A 28 6.62 -5.94 7.23
CA ASP A 28 7.71 -6.30 6.33
C ASP A 28 8.03 -5.17 5.35
N GLU A 29 9.16 -4.51 5.55
CA GLU A 29 9.59 -3.38 4.70
C GLU A 29 9.93 -3.79 3.26
N ASN A 30 10.18 -5.09 3.01
CA ASN A 30 10.38 -5.60 1.66
C ASN A 30 9.07 -6.00 0.97
N HIS A 31 7.96 -6.03 1.71
CA HIS A 31 6.64 -6.34 1.17
C HIS A 31 5.90 -5.05 0.84
N PHE A 32 5.95 -4.68 -0.44
CA PHE A 32 5.28 -3.49 -0.94
C PHE A 32 4.60 -3.75 -2.27
N ALA A 33 3.62 -2.93 -2.60
CA ALA A 33 2.90 -2.99 -3.86
C ALA A 33 2.61 -1.58 -4.37
N THR A 34 2.51 -1.47 -5.69
CA THR A 34 2.24 -0.20 -6.37
C THR A 34 0.92 -0.26 -7.11
N GLY A 35 0.19 0.85 -7.15
CA GLY A 35 -1.07 0.94 -7.88
C GLY A 35 -1.40 2.36 -8.30
N ARG A 36 -2.32 2.52 -9.26
CA ARG A 36 -2.81 3.85 -9.65
C ARG A 36 -3.73 4.47 -8.61
N THR A 37 -4.30 3.64 -7.74
CA THR A 37 -5.06 4.05 -6.56
C THR A 37 -4.57 3.28 -5.35
N ILE A 38 -4.82 3.83 -4.16
CA ILE A 38 -4.46 3.19 -2.89
C ILE A 38 -5.14 1.81 -2.77
N GLU A 39 -6.41 1.71 -3.16
CA GLU A 39 -7.15 0.45 -3.13
C GLU A 39 -6.53 -0.61 -4.04
N GLN A 40 -6.12 -0.23 -5.25
CA GLN A 40 -5.41 -1.14 -6.15
C GLN A 40 -4.08 -1.60 -5.55
N ALA A 41 -3.30 -0.68 -5.00
CA ALA A 41 -2.02 -1.02 -4.39
C ALA A 41 -2.18 -1.93 -3.17
N VAL A 42 -3.18 -1.69 -2.31
CA VAL A 42 -3.50 -2.57 -1.16
C VAL A 42 -3.97 -3.94 -1.62
N GLN A 43 -4.77 -4.01 -2.69
CA GLN A 43 -5.22 -5.29 -3.23
C GLN A 43 -4.07 -6.10 -3.82
N GLU A 44 -3.13 -5.45 -4.52
CA GLU A 44 -1.92 -6.11 -5.01
C GLU A 44 -1.02 -6.54 -3.85
N LEU A 45 -0.88 -5.72 -2.80
CA LEU A 45 -0.15 -6.10 -1.58
C LEU A 45 -0.72 -7.36 -0.95
N ALA A 46 -2.05 -7.44 -0.82
CA ALA A 46 -2.76 -8.56 -0.24
C ALA A 46 -2.72 -9.84 -1.10
N LYS A 47 -2.57 -9.72 -2.41
CA LYS A 47 -2.35 -10.87 -3.32
C LYS A 47 -0.96 -11.47 -3.23
N THR A 48 0.01 -10.66 -2.79
CA THR A 48 1.42 -11.05 -2.78
C THR A 48 1.83 -11.67 -1.42
N ALA A 49 0.91 -11.65 -0.44
CA ALA A 49 1.05 -12.23 0.92
C ALA A 49 0.90 -13.76 0.95
#